data_AF-A0A962GGG6-F1
#
_entry.id   AF-A0A962GGG6-F1
#
_cell.length_a   1.000
_cell.length_b   1.000
_cell.length_c   1.000
_cell.angle_alpha   90.00
_cell.angle_beta   90.00
_cell.angle_gamma   90.00
#
_symmetry.space_group_name_H-M   'P 1'
#
loop_
_entity.id
_entity.type
_entity.pdbx_description
1 polymer ?
#
loop_
_entity_poly.entity_id
_entity_poly.type
_entity_poly.pdbx_seq_one_letter_code
_entity_poly.pdbx_strand_id
1 'polypeptide(L)'
;MYLPFILSLSSCQINKKNFPAWGSIGDIGFAMNINQLAGDHAVDCGFFDLKSKAETSNYAEGYHCAEGAYKQGLPFKLGTLTVPIDSYFYQAHLESADGKYLEVNFDIYPDMNANHHILWTRSCEKFQFNTTQKQIIGVNCEKVSEYSW
;
A
#
# COMPACT_ATOMS: atom_id res chain seq x y z
N MET A 1 -21.22 -8.58 -48.66
CA MET A 1 -22.05 -8.63 -47.43
C MET A 1 -21.08 -8.73 -46.25
N TYR A 2 -20.82 -7.64 -45.55
CA TYR A 2 -19.87 -7.58 -44.43
C TYR A 2 -20.64 -7.49 -43.11
N LEU A 3 -20.46 -8.47 -42.22
CA LEU A 3 -21.00 -8.41 -40.86
C LEU A 3 -20.03 -7.59 -39.98
N PRO A 4 -20.48 -6.51 -39.32
CA PRO A 4 -19.67 -5.84 -38.31
C PRO A 4 -19.65 -6.67 -37.02
N PHE A 5 -18.45 -7.08 -36.61
CA PHE A 5 -18.20 -7.70 -35.30
C PHE A 5 -18.22 -6.59 -34.24
N ILE A 6 -19.32 -6.51 -33.47
CA ILE A 6 -19.42 -5.61 -32.32
C ILE A 6 -18.66 -6.28 -31.17
N LEU A 7 -17.42 -5.87 -30.94
CA LEU A 7 -16.66 -6.18 -29.73
C LEU A 7 -17.31 -5.44 -28.56
N SER A 8 -18.14 -6.15 -27.79
CA SER A 8 -18.66 -5.67 -26.50
C SER A 8 -17.50 -5.62 -25.50
N LEU A 9 -16.95 -4.42 -25.30
CA LEU A 9 -16.07 -4.11 -24.18
C LEU A 9 -16.92 -4.19 -22.90
N SER A 10 -17.03 -5.39 -22.33
CA SER A 10 -17.53 -5.56 -20.96
C SER A 10 -16.52 -4.87 -20.04
N SER A 11 -16.79 -3.62 -19.66
CA SER A 11 -15.95 -2.93 -18.68
C SER A 11 -16.06 -3.72 -17.38
N CYS A 12 -14.95 -4.33 -16.95
CA CYS A 12 -14.85 -4.94 -15.64
C CYS A 12 -15.01 -3.79 -14.63
N GLN A 13 -16.22 -3.61 -14.08
CA GLN A 13 -16.42 -2.67 -12.98
C GLN A 13 -15.71 -3.27 -11.78
N ILE A 14 -14.51 -2.76 -11.49
CA ILE A 14 -13.85 -3.00 -10.22
C ILE A 14 -14.77 -2.40 -9.17
N ASN A 15 -15.46 -3.26 -8.42
CA ASN A 15 -16.23 -2.83 -7.25
C ASN A 15 -15.26 -2.14 -6.30
N LYS A 16 -15.25 -0.81 -6.32
CA LYS A 16 -14.47 0.01 -5.38
C LYS A 16 -15.08 -0.23 -4.01
N LYS A 17 -14.48 -1.16 -3.26
CA LYS A 17 -14.79 -1.31 -1.84
C LYS A 17 -14.28 -0.06 -1.13
N ASN A 18 -15.11 0.51 -0.25
CA ASN A 18 -14.67 1.61 0.61
C ASN A 18 -13.78 1.03 1.71
N PHE A 19 -12.48 1.13 1.52
CA PHE A 19 -11.50 0.76 2.53
C PHE A 19 -11.35 1.87 3.59
N PRO A 20 -10.80 1.56 4.78
CA PRO A 20 -10.52 2.57 5.80
C PRO A 20 -9.64 3.69 5.23
N ALA A 21 -9.94 4.93 5.63
CA ALA A 21 -9.21 6.09 5.16
C ALA A 21 -7.80 6.13 5.78
N TRP A 22 -6.79 6.35 4.94
CA TRP A 22 -5.38 6.47 5.35
C TRP A 22 -5.16 7.53 6.45
N GLY A 23 -5.95 8.61 6.45
CA GLY A 23 -5.82 9.71 7.41
C GLY A 23 -6.42 9.48 8.79
N SER A 24 -7.20 8.42 9.02
CA SER A 24 -7.80 8.15 10.35
C SER A 24 -6.94 7.25 11.24
N ILE A 25 -5.97 6.55 10.67
CA ILE A 25 -5.14 5.55 11.36
C ILE A 25 -3.65 5.93 11.28
N GLY A 26 -3.25 6.70 10.26
CA GLY A 26 -1.88 7.19 10.04
C GLY A 26 -1.58 8.56 10.62
N ASP A 27 -0.28 8.83 10.85
CA ASP A 27 0.20 10.22 10.91
C ASP A 27 -0.20 10.94 9.60
N ILE A 28 -0.69 12.19 9.73
CA ILE A 28 -1.21 12.96 8.59
C ILE A 28 -0.13 13.13 7.52
N GLY A 29 1.12 13.34 7.92
CA GLY A 29 2.26 13.45 7.01
C GLY A 29 2.52 12.16 6.25
N PHE A 30 2.44 11.00 6.92
CA PHE A 30 2.59 9.70 6.26
C PHE A 30 1.53 9.48 5.18
N ALA A 31 0.25 9.67 5.51
CA ALA A 31 -0.84 9.48 4.55
C ALA A 31 -0.72 10.42 3.33
N MET A 32 -0.36 11.69 3.55
CA MET A 32 -0.12 12.65 2.48
C MET A 32 1.02 12.21 1.57
N ASN A 33 2.15 11.77 2.14
CA ASN A 33 3.31 11.30 1.39
C ASN A 33 2.99 10.07 0.54
N ILE A 34 2.25 9.09 1.08
CA ILE A 34 1.86 7.90 0.32
C ILE A 34 0.94 8.27 -0.84
N ASN A 35 -0.03 9.16 -0.63
CA ASN A 35 -0.92 9.62 -1.70
C ASN A 35 -0.14 10.33 -2.81
N GLN A 36 0.82 11.18 -2.45
CA GLN A 36 1.67 11.86 -3.41
C GLN A 36 2.56 10.88 -4.21
N LEU A 37 3.15 9.89 -3.55
CA LEU A 37 4.02 8.90 -4.20
C LEU A 37 3.23 7.96 -5.14
N ALA A 38 2.08 7.47 -4.71
CA ALA A 38 1.23 6.56 -5.49
C ALA A 38 0.56 7.28 -6.68
N GLY A 39 0.27 8.57 -6.53
CA GLY A 39 -0.46 9.36 -7.51
C GLY A 39 -1.98 9.17 -7.44
N ASP A 40 -2.72 10.11 -8.01
CA ASP A 40 -4.18 10.21 -7.89
C ASP A 40 -4.96 9.07 -8.56
N HIS A 41 -4.30 8.29 -9.42
CA HIS A 41 -4.90 7.19 -10.16
C HIS A 41 -4.63 5.81 -9.55
N ALA A 42 -3.86 5.73 -8.47
CA ALA A 42 -3.58 4.46 -7.81
C ALA A 42 -4.86 3.85 -7.21
N VAL A 43 -4.99 2.53 -7.37
CA VAL A 43 -6.02 1.74 -6.70
C VAL A 43 -5.74 1.76 -5.20
N ASP A 44 -6.62 2.40 -4.45
CA ASP A 44 -6.57 2.41 -2.99
C ASP A 44 -7.08 1.09 -2.44
N CYS A 45 -6.16 0.25 -1.97
CA CYS A 45 -6.48 -1.03 -1.35
C CYS A 45 -6.57 -0.96 0.18
N GLY A 46 -6.55 0.26 0.74
CA GLY A 46 -6.80 0.52 2.14
C GLY A 46 -5.57 0.62 3.02
N PHE A 47 -5.82 1.07 4.24
CA PHE A 47 -4.88 1.07 5.35
C PHE A 47 -5.49 0.29 6.52
N PHE A 48 -4.75 -0.66 7.10
CA PHE A 48 -5.30 -1.57 8.13
C PHE A 48 -4.46 -1.57 9.40
N ASP A 49 -5.10 -1.31 10.54
CA ASP A 49 -4.54 -1.52 11.87
C ASP A 49 -4.54 -3.02 12.22
N LEU A 50 -3.39 -3.66 12.03
CA LEU A 50 -3.24 -5.08 12.33
C LEU A 50 -3.20 -5.38 13.84
N LYS A 51 -3.24 -4.35 14.71
CA LYS A 51 -3.50 -4.52 16.15
C LYS A 51 -4.99 -4.84 16.42
N SER A 52 -5.88 -4.31 15.60
CA SER A 52 -7.32 -4.52 15.72
C SER A 52 -7.71 -5.84 15.05
N LYS A 53 -8.24 -6.80 15.83
CA LYS A 53 -8.72 -8.09 15.29
C LYS A 53 -9.69 -7.92 14.12
N ALA A 54 -10.52 -6.89 14.15
CA ALA A 54 -11.49 -6.60 13.08
C ALA A 54 -10.80 -6.17 11.79
N GLU A 55 -9.76 -5.35 11.87
CA GLU A 55 -9.02 -4.90 10.69
C GLU A 55 -8.04 -5.97 10.20
N THR A 56 -7.48 -6.79 11.10
CA THR A 56 -6.72 -7.99 10.71
C THR A 56 -7.57 -8.93 9.83
N SER A 57 -8.85 -9.11 10.14
CA SER A 57 -9.73 -9.94 9.29
C SER A 57 -10.03 -9.30 7.93
N ASN A 58 -10.05 -7.97 7.84
CA ASN A 58 -10.32 -7.24 6.60
C ASN A 58 -9.07 -7.06 5.73
N TYR A 59 -7.88 -7.15 6.32
CA TYR A 59 -6.61 -7.00 5.60
C TYR A 59 -6.47 -7.98 4.43
N ALA A 60 -7.02 -9.20 4.54
CA ALA A 60 -7.02 -10.16 3.44
C ALA A 60 -7.67 -9.61 2.15
N GLU A 61 -8.69 -8.76 2.28
CA GLU A 61 -9.36 -8.16 1.14
C GLU A 61 -8.52 -7.04 0.51
N GLY A 62 -7.88 -6.20 1.34
CA GLY A 62 -6.93 -5.20 0.87
C GLY A 62 -5.73 -5.84 0.18
N TYR A 63 -5.22 -6.93 0.73
CA TYR A 63 -4.19 -7.76 0.11
C TYR A 63 -4.61 -8.26 -1.27
N HIS A 64 -5.81 -8.83 -1.40
CA HIS A 64 -6.32 -9.32 -2.69
C HIS A 64 -6.60 -8.20 -3.69
N CYS A 65 -7.00 -7.01 -3.21
CA CYS A 65 -7.07 -5.81 -4.04
C CYS A 65 -5.70 -5.45 -4.63
N ALA A 66 -4.66 -5.38 -3.78
CA ALA A 66 -3.31 -5.04 -4.21
C ALA A 66 -2.75 -6.08 -5.19
N GLU A 67 -2.95 -7.36 -4.91
CA GLU A 67 -2.58 -8.46 -5.79
C GLU A 67 -3.28 -8.36 -7.15
N GLY A 68 -4.56 -8.03 -7.15
CA GLY A 68 -5.36 -7.86 -8.36
C GLY A 68 -4.92 -6.67 -9.21
N ALA A 69 -4.65 -5.52 -8.58
CA ALA A 69 -4.14 -4.34 -9.26
C ALA A 69 -2.75 -4.58 -9.86
N TYR A 70 -1.85 -5.17 -9.08
CA TYR A 70 -0.50 -5.56 -9.52
C TYR A 70 -0.53 -6.49 -10.74
N LYS A 71 -1.35 -7.55 -10.73
CA LYS A 71 -1.48 -8.47 -11.88
C LYS A 71 -2.04 -7.80 -13.15
N GLN A 72 -2.77 -6.70 -13.00
CA GLN A 72 -3.33 -5.93 -14.11
C GLN A 72 -2.40 -4.80 -14.58
N GLY A 73 -1.23 -4.61 -13.93
CA GLY A 73 -0.33 -3.49 -14.22
C GLY A 73 -0.95 -2.13 -13.86
N LEU A 74 -1.78 -2.10 -12.81
CA LEU A 74 -2.39 -0.88 -12.31
C LEU A 74 -1.64 -0.42 -11.05
N PRO A 75 -1.29 0.87 -10.96
CA PRO A 75 -0.73 1.42 -9.73
C PRO A 75 -1.66 1.17 -8.55
N PHE A 76 -1.10 0.86 -7.39
CA PHE A 76 -1.87 0.57 -6.19
C PHE A 76 -1.17 1.10 -4.95
N LYS A 77 -1.91 1.17 -3.84
CA LYS A 77 -1.35 1.39 -2.51
C LYS A 77 -2.09 0.54 -1.48
N LEU A 78 -1.33 -0.09 -0.59
CA LEU A 78 -1.82 -0.85 0.54
C LEU A 78 -0.97 -0.53 1.76
N GLY A 79 -1.59 -0.19 2.87
CA GLY A 79 -0.91 0.16 4.11
C GLY A 79 -1.32 -0.68 5.29
N THR A 80 -0.42 -0.81 6.25
CA THR A 80 -0.64 -1.48 7.52
C THR A 80 -0.05 -0.67 8.66
N LEU A 81 -0.69 -0.76 9.82
CA LEU A 81 -0.13 -0.36 11.10
C LEU A 81 0.06 -1.62 11.94
N THR A 82 1.25 -1.78 12.50
CA THR A 82 1.58 -2.83 13.47
C THR A 82 2.23 -2.20 14.70
N VAL A 83 2.21 -2.92 15.82
CA VAL A 83 2.89 -2.52 17.07
C VAL A 83 3.85 -3.63 17.44
N PRO A 84 5.14 -3.55 17.06
CA PRO A 84 6.08 -4.63 17.31
C PRO A 84 6.39 -4.81 18.81
N ILE A 85 6.72 -3.74 19.53
CA ILE A 85 7.01 -3.78 20.97
C ILE A 85 6.59 -2.47 21.64
N ASP A 86 7.24 -1.37 21.28
CA ASP A 86 7.13 -0.06 21.93
C ASP A 86 6.93 1.08 20.91
N SER A 87 6.70 0.76 19.64
CA SER A 87 6.56 1.74 18.57
C SER A 87 5.32 1.48 17.71
N TYR A 88 4.85 2.52 17.03
CA TYR A 88 3.87 2.38 15.96
C TYR A 88 4.62 2.25 14.63
N PHE A 89 4.50 1.09 14.02
CA PHE A 89 5.16 0.79 12.75
C PHE A 89 4.16 0.81 11.61
N TYR A 90 4.26 1.85 10.79
CA TYR A 90 3.48 2.02 9.57
C TYR A 90 4.28 1.47 8.40
N GLN A 91 3.64 0.64 7.59
CA GLN A 91 4.22 0.11 6.36
C GLN A 91 3.26 0.31 5.20
N ALA A 92 3.77 0.75 4.06
CA ALA A 92 3.01 0.87 2.82
C ALA A 92 3.76 0.20 1.67
N HIS A 93 3.01 -0.56 0.89
CA HIS A 93 3.44 -1.08 -0.39
C HIS A 93 2.67 -0.36 -1.47
N LEU A 94 3.36 0.24 -2.43
CA LEU A 94 2.74 0.92 -3.54
C LEU A 94 3.53 0.77 -4.83
N GLU A 95 2.86 0.98 -5.94
CA GLU A 95 3.50 1.33 -7.20
C GLU A 95 3.35 2.84 -7.38
N SER A 96 4.47 3.54 -7.54
CA SER A 96 4.49 4.98 -7.72
C SER A 96 4.00 5.38 -9.10
N ALA A 97 3.68 6.67 -9.28
CA ALA A 97 3.23 7.21 -10.56
C ALA A 97 4.23 7.02 -11.72
N ASP A 98 5.53 6.85 -11.42
CA ASP A 98 6.59 6.52 -12.38
C ASP A 98 6.84 5.02 -12.56
N GLY A 99 5.97 4.15 -12.01
CA GLY A 99 5.99 2.70 -12.18
C GLY A 99 7.02 1.97 -11.32
N LYS A 100 7.52 2.59 -10.23
CA LYS A 100 8.43 1.92 -9.30
C LYS A 100 7.65 1.27 -8.17
N TYR A 101 8.09 0.09 -7.75
CA TYR A 101 7.55 -0.58 -6.57
C TYR A 101 8.25 -0.07 -5.32
N LEU A 102 7.52 0.57 -4.41
CA LEU A 102 8.07 1.18 -3.22
C LEU A 102 7.54 0.50 -1.94
N GLU A 103 8.46 0.17 -1.05
CA GLU A 103 8.17 -0.14 0.35
C GLU A 103 8.51 1.08 1.20
N VAL A 104 7.49 1.74 1.74
CA VAL A 104 7.66 2.90 2.63
C VAL A 104 7.35 2.46 4.04
N ASN A 105 8.30 2.65 4.95
CA ASN A 105 8.17 2.27 6.34
C ASN A 105 8.41 3.50 7.21
N PHE A 106 7.58 3.66 8.23
CA PHE A 106 7.63 4.78 9.15
C PHE A 106 7.44 4.27 10.57
N ASP A 107 8.44 4.48 11.41
CA ASP A 107 8.44 4.03 12.81
C ASP A 107 8.31 5.22 13.75
N ILE A 108 7.35 5.17 14.69
CA ILE A 108 7.09 6.23 15.68
C ILE A 108 7.23 5.68 17.10
N TYR A 109 8.18 6.26 17.86
CA TYR A 109 8.33 5.98 19.29
C TYR A 109 7.51 6.97 20.13
N PRO A 110 6.54 6.51 20.94
CA PRO A 110 5.68 7.38 21.74
C PRO A 110 6.40 8.04 22.94
N ASP A 111 7.47 7.43 23.46
CA ASP A 111 8.13 7.85 24.71
C ASP A 111 9.38 8.73 24.53
N MET A 112 9.79 9.03 23.29
CA MET A 112 10.95 9.87 23.01
C MET A 112 10.52 11.14 22.27
N ASN A 113 10.70 12.32 22.91
CA ASN A 113 10.49 13.66 22.36
C ASN A 113 10.27 13.68 20.83
N ALA A 114 9.01 13.78 20.38
CA ALA A 114 8.39 14.06 19.06
C ALA A 114 9.19 14.06 17.72
N ASN A 115 10.45 13.66 17.69
CA ASN A 115 11.41 13.88 16.60
C ASN A 115 12.19 12.59 16.26
N HIS A 116 11.90 11.46 16.90
CA HIS A 116 12.48 10.16 16.55
C HIS A 116 11.51 9.38 15.68
N HIS A 117 11.39 9.85 14.45
CA HIS A 117 10.69 9.15 13.39
C HIS A 117 11.72 8.56 12.44
N ILE A 118 11.67 7.25 12.21
CA ILE A 118 12.53 6.64 11.20
C ILE A 118 11.66 6.37 9.98
N LEU A 119 11.83 7.19 8.94
CA LEU A 119 11.27 6.90 7.62
C LEU A 119 12.36 6.29 6.74
N TRP A 120 12.10 5.09 6.23
CA TRP A 120 12.91 4.56 5.13
C TRP A 120 12.03 4.10 3.99
N THR A 121 12.51 4.39 2.78
CA THR A 121 11.90 3.94 1.54
C THR A 121 12.85 3.02 0.80
N ARG A 122 12.33 1.88 0.35
CA ARG A 122 13.03 0.98 -0.55
C ARG A 122 12.32 0.96 -1.89
N SER A 123 13.09 0.99 -2.98
CA SER A 123 12.60 0.74 -4.34
C SER A 123 12.96 -0.69 -4.69
N CYS A 124 11.98 -1.45 -5.14
CA CYS A 124 12.12 -2.86 -5.49
C CYS A 124 11.90 -3.03 -7.00
N GLU A 125 12.51 -4.07 -7.58
CA GLU A 125 12.26 -4.41 -8.98
C GLU A 125 10.84 -4.93 -9.21
N LYS A 126 10.30 -5.64 -8.20
CA LYS A 126 8.95 -6.22 -8.22
C LYS A 126 8.47 -6.58 -6.82
N PHE A 127 7.17 -6.83 -6.71
CA PHE A 127 6.57 -7.45 -5.54
C PHE A 127 6.26 -8.94 -5.76
N GLN A 128 6.41 -9.71 -4.69
CA GLN A 128 5.93 -11.08 -4.57
C GLN A 128 4.82 -11.14 -3.53
N PHE A 129 3.72 -11.79 -3.90
CA PHE A 129 2.55 -11.97 -3.05
C PHE A 129 2.62 -13.37 -2.42
N ASN A 130 2.98 -13.44 -1.14
CA ASN A 130 2.95 -14.69 -0.37
C ASN A 130 1.54 -14.96 0.12
N THR A 131 0.84 -15.87 -0.55
CA THR A 131 -0.59 -16.15 -0.31
C THR A 131 -0.86 -16.82 1.03
N THR A 132 0.09 -17.58 1.56
CA THR A 132 -0.02 -18.28 2.86
C THR A 132 0.04 -17.30 4.02
N GLN A 133 1.00 -16.38 3.99
CA GLN A 133 1.22 -15.40 5.06
C GLN A 133 0.48 -14.09 4.81
N LYS A 134 -0.14 -13.91 3.63
CA LYS A 134 -0.76 -12.66 3.18
C LYS A 134 0.21 -11.48 3.24
N GLN A 135 1.46 -11.74 2.87
CA GLN A 135 2.53 -10.74 2.87
C GLN A 135 2.88 -10.32 1.45
N ILE A 136 3.16 -9.04 1.29
CA ILE A 136 3.81 -8.49 0.11
C ILE A 136 5.30 -8.43 0.43
N ILE A 137 6.13 -8.95 -0.46
CA ILE A 137 7.58 -9.03 -0.29
C ILE A 137 8.22 -8.36 -1.49
N GLY A 138 8.94 -7.27 -1.27
CA GLY A 138 9.79 -6.67 -2.29
C GLY A 138 10.97 -7.57 -2.65
N VAL A 139 11.27 -7.66 -3.94
CA VAL A 139 12.41 -8.40 -4.48
C VAL A 139 13.44 -7.43 -5.05
N ASN A 140 14.72 -7.69 -4.76
CA ASN A 140 15.85 -6.86 -5.20
C ASN A 140 15.65 -5.39 -4.86
N CYS A 141 15.42 -5.13 -3.57
CA CYS A 141 15.13 -3.79 -3.10
C CYS A 141 16.40 -3.02 -2.73
N GLU A 142 16.45 -1.76 -3.16
CA GLU A 142 17.52 -0.82 -2.82
C GLU A 142 16.96 0.30 -1.96
N LYS A 143 17.75 0.75 -0.97
CA LYS A 143 17.40 1.89 -0.12
C LYS A 143 17.47 3.15 -0.97
N VAL A 144 16.35 3.84 -1.14
CA VAL A 144 16.26 5.09 -1.93
C VAL A 144 16.57 6.28 -1.03
N SER A 145 16.17 6.20 0.23
CA SER A 145 16.34 7.29 1.19
C SER A 145 16.14 6.82 2.63
N GLU A 146 16.83 7.52 3.53
CA GLU A 146 16.49 7.64 4.94
C GLU A 146 16.21 9.12 5.13
N TYR A 147 14.94 9.49 5.26
CA TYR A 147 14.57 10.87 5.51
C TYR A 147 14.32 11.01 7.02
N SER A 148 15.05 11.90 7.68
CA SER A 148 14.55 12.55 8.89
C SER A 148 13.61 13.65 8.42
N TRP A 149 12.31 13.44 8.54
CA TRP A 149 11.32 14.51 8.36
C TRP A 149 11.21 15.30 9.65
#